data_AF-A0A961BZG7-F1
#
_entry.id   AF-A0A961BZG7-F1
#
_cell.length_a   1.000
_cell.length_b   1.000
_cell.length_c   1.000
_cell.angle_alpha   90.00
_cell.angle_beta   90.00
_cell.angle_gamma   90.00
#
_symmetry.space_group_name_H-M   'P 1'
#
loop_
_entity.id
_entity.type
_entity.pdbx_description
1 polymer ?
#
loop_
_entity_poly.entity_id
_entity_poly.type
_entity_poly.pdbx_seq_one_letter_code
_entity_poly.pdbx_strand_id
1 'polypeptide(L)' 'MPHVFEVADRIHVHRLGRRAAVVRPSDHRMSEVVALMTGALRLDENGELVDAEGHHHPDLEDMD' A
#
# COMPACT_ATOMS: atom_id res chain seq x y z
N MET A 1 10.35 7.38 2.24
CA MET A 1 9.97 8.11 3.48
C MET A 1 10.20 7.17 4.66
N PRO A 2 11.47 6.82 4.94
CA PRO A 2 11.76 5.70 5.86
C PRO A 2 11.29 6.00 7.29
N HIS A 3 11.56 7.22 7.77
CA HIS A 3 11.20 7.66 9.11
C HIS A 3 9.69 7.59 9.43
N VAL A 4 8.81 7.69 8.43
CA VAL A 4 7.35 7.59 8.69
C VAL A 4 6.98 6.16 9.09
N PHE A 5 7.63 5.16 8.48
CA PHE A 5 7.39 3.75 8.81
C PHE A 5 7.97 3.38 10.17
N GLU A 6 9.03 4.06 10.63
CA GLU A 6 9.65 3.80 11.93
C GLU A 6 8.77 4.26 13.12
N VAL A 7 7.93 5.27 12.92
CA VAL A 7 7.17 5.91 14.02
C VAL A 7 5.66 5.73 13.93
N ALA A 8 5.13 5.34 12.78
CA ALA A 8 3.68 5.25 12.59
C ALA A 8 3.13 3.90 13.06
N ASP A 9 2.07 3.92 13.87
CA ASP A 9 1.28 2.71 14.15
C ASP A 9 0.39 2.32 12.95
N ARG A 10 0.02 3.33 12.14
CA ARG A 10 -0.92 3.18 11.03
C ARG A 10 -0.78 4.30 10.01
N ILE A 11 -0.92 3.96 8.73
CA ILE A 11 -0.90 4.91 7.61
C ILE A 11 -2.26 4.87 6.92
N HIS A 12 -2.89 6.03 6.78
CA HIS A 12 -4.10 6.20 5.99
C HIS A 12 -3.73 6.72 4.61
N VAL A 13 -3.96 5.92 3.58
CA VAL A 13 -3.69 6.31 2.19
C VAL A 13 -4.94 6.94 1.61
N HIS A 14 -4.82 8.20 1.20
CA HIS A 14 -5.88 8.95 0.54
C HIS A 14 -5.55 9.15 -0.93
N ARG A 15 -6.54 8.92 -1.79
CA ARG A 15 -6.44 9.13 -3.24
C ARG A 15 -7.71 9.79 -3.74
N LEU A 16 -7.57 10.84 -4.56
CA LEU A 16 -8.70 11.56 -5.17
C LEU A 16 -9.78 11.96 -4.12
N GLY A 17 -9.34 12.48 -2.98
CA GLY A 17 -10.23 12.96 -1.90
C GLY A 17 -10.90 11.87 -1.06
N ARG A 18 -10.65 10.57 -1.32
CA ARG A 18 -11.20 9.45 -0.54
C ARG A 18 -10.10 8.59 0.08
N ARG A 19 -10.42 7.90 1.17
CA ARG A 19 -9.53 6.92 1.77
C ARG A 19 -9.49 5.67 0.90
N ALA A 20 -8.34 5.36 0.33
CA ALA A 20 -8.11 4.20 -0.52
C ALA A 20 -7.72 2.96 0.32
N ALA A 21 -6.90 3.15 1.35
CA ALA A 21 -6.42 2.06 2.18
C ALA A 21 -6.05 2.54 3.58
N VAL A 22 -5.98 1.59 4.51
CA VAL A 22 -5.44 1.76 5.85
C VAL A 22 -4.48 0.61 6.09
N VAL A 23 -3.20 0.93 6.26
CA VAL A 23 -2.13 -0.06 6.33
C VAL A 23 -1.32 0.11 7.61
N ARG A 24 -0.68 -0.96 8.08
CA ARG A 24 0.30 -0.91 9.16
C ARG A 24 1.70 -0.94 8.55
N PRO A 25 2.64 -0.10 9.01
CA PRO A 25 4.03 -0.14 8.52
C PRO A 25 4.73 -1.47 8.74
N SER A 26 4.31 -2.27 9.72
CA SER A 26 4.85 -3.61 9.99
C SER A 26 4.46 -4.65 8.95
N ASP A 27 3.34 -4.44 8.25
CA ASP A 27 2.72 -5.45 7.39
C ASP A 27 2.93 -5.15 5.90
N HIS A 28 3.48 -3.97 5.59
CA HIS A 28 3.60 -3.46 4.23
C HIS A 28 4.95 -2.80 3.99
N ARG A 29 5.40 -2.83 2.75
CA ARG A 29 6.61 -2.14 2.30
C ARG A 29 6.32 -0.71 1.89
N MET A 30 7.37 0.11 1.86
CA MET A 30 7.30 1.50 1.39
C MET A 30 6.75 1.58 -0.05
N SER A 31 7.19 0.68 -0.93
CA SER A 31 6.80 0.61 -2.34
C SER A 31 5.31 0.31 -2.53
N GLU A 32 4.75 -0.61 -1.73
CA GLU A 32 3.31 -0.96 -1.73
C GLU A 32 2.44 0.24 -1.35
N VAL A 33 2.86 0.99 -0.34
CA VAL A 33 2.14 2.20 0.10
C VAL A 33 2.17 3.28 -0.97
N VAL A 34 3.29 3.44 -1.68
CA VAL A 34 3.38 4.33 -2.84
C VAL A 34 2.47 3.83 -3.97
N ALA A 35 2.44 2.53 -4.25
CA ALA A 35 1.58 1.94 -5.26
C ALA A 35 0.09 2.16 -4.95
N LEU A 36 -0.31 2.12 -3.68
CA LEU A 36 -1.66 2.50 -3.24
C LEU A 36 -1.95 4.00 -3.47
N MET A 37 -0.96 4.88 -3.25
CA MET A 37 -1.10 6.33 -3.48
C MET A 37 -1.29 6.67 -4.97
N THR A 38 -0.54 6.01 -5.85
CA THR A 38 -0.64 6.21 -7.31
C THR A 38 -1.87 5.50 -7.90
N GLY A 39 -2.31 4.42 -7.26
CA GLY A 39 -3.42 3.56 -7.71
C GLY A 39 -2.94 2.41 -8.60
N ALA A 40 -1.65 2.07 -8.57
CA ALA A 40 -1.11 0.86 -9.18
C ALA A 40 -1.56 -0.40 -8.42
N LEU A 41 -1.70 -0.29 -7.09
CA LEU A 41 -2.30 -1.32 -6.24
C LEU A 41 -3.58 -0.82 -5.59
N ARG A 42 -4.43 -1.77 -5.18
CA ARG A 42 -5.63 -1.58 -4.37
C ARG A 42 -5.77 -2.73 -3.37
N LEU A 43 -6.51 -2.50 -2.30
CA LEU A 43 -6.96 -3.57 -1.42
C LEU A 43 -8.24 -4.20 -2.01
N ASP A 44 -8.30 -5.51 -2.05
CA ASP A 44 -9.51 -6.25 -2.37
C ASP A 44 -10.46 -6.36 -1.14
N GLU A 45 -11.53 -7.14 -1.27
CA GLU A 45 -12.50 -7.35 -0.19
C GLU A 45 -11.94 -8.17 0.99
N ASN A 46 -10.87 -8.94 0.76
CA ASN A 46 -10.19 -9.74 1.77
C ASN A 46 -9.06 -8.97 2.46
N GLY A 47 -8.73 -7.77 1.98
CA GLY A 47 -7.63 -6.95 2.47
C GLY A 47 -6.28 -7.31 1.87
N GLU A 48 -6.27 -8.00 0.73
CA GLU A 48 -5.05 -8.36 0.01
C GLU A 48 -4.73 -7.30 -1.06
N LEU A 49 -3.43 -7.08 -1.28
CA LEU A 49 -2.97 -6.15 -2.32
C LEU A 49 -3.06 -6.81 -3.69
N VAL A 50 -3.79 -6.16 -4.58
CA VAL A 50 -3.95 -6.58 -5.97
C VAL A 50 -3.71 -5.41 -6.91
N ASP A 51 -3.28 -5.71 -8.14
CA ASP A 51 -3.12 -4.71 -9.18
C ASP A 51 -4.47 -4.20 -9.73
N ALA A 52 -4.39 -3.34 -10.76
CA ALA A 52 -5.56 -2.79 -11.43
C ALA A 52 -6.46 -3.87 -12.08
N GLU A 53 -5.87 -5.01 -12.46
CA GLU A 53 -6.56 -6.14 -13.10
C GLU A 53 -7.10 -7.14 -12.07
N GLY A 54 -6.63 -7.08 -10.82
CA GLY A 54 -7.02 -7.94 -9.72
C GLY A 54 -6.09 -9.11 -9.47
N HIS A 55 -4.89 -9.13 -10.04
CA HIS A 55 -3.90 -10.14 -9.72
C HIS A 55 -3.15 -9.78 -8.43
N HIS A 56 -2.84 -10.79 -7.62
CA HIS A 56 -1.87 -10.62 -6.53
C HIS A 56 -0.53 -10.28 -7.15
N HIS A 57 0.02 -9.13 -6.77
CA HIS A 57 1.29 -8.68 -7.32
C HIS A 57 2.43 -9.35 -6.54
N PRO A 58 3.20 -10.29 -7.13
CA PRO A 58 4.29 -10.95 -6.43
C PRO A 58 5.58 -10.12 -6.43
N ASP A 59 5.74 -9.17 -7.36
CA ASP A 59 7.06 -8.67 -7.76
C ASP A 59 7.43 -7.27 -7.21
N LEU A 60 6.95 -6.87 -6.03
CA LEU A 60 7.49 -5.67 -5.35
C LEU A 60 8.73 -5.98 -4.48
N GLU A 61 9.24 -7.22 -4.55
CA GLU A 61 10.29 -7.69 -3.65
C GLU A 61 11.66 -7.02 -3.87
N ASP A 62 11.88 -6.41 -5.04
CA ASP A 62 13.20 -5.96 -5.50
C ASP A 62 13.40 -4.42 -5.51
N MET A 63 12.54 -3.64 -4.87
CA MET A 63 12.54 -2.16 -4.95
C MET A 63 12.93 -1.41 -3.66
N ASP A 64 13.61 -2.07 -2.71
CA ASP A 64 14.13 -1.41 -1.49
C ASP A 64 15.44 -0.63 -1.73
#